data_AF-A0A4Q7L2G2-F1
#
_entry.id   AF-A0A4Q7L2G2-F1
#
_cell.length_a   1.000
_cell.length_b   1.000
_cell.length_c   1.000
_cell.angle_alpha   90.00
_cell.angle_beta   90.00
_cell.angle_gamma   90.00
#
_symmetry.space_group_name_H-M   'P 1'
#
loop_
_entity.id
_entity.type
_entity.pdbx_description
1 polymer ?
#
loop_
_entity_poly.entity_id
_entity_poly.type
_entity_poly.pdbx_seq_one_letter_code
_entity_poly.pdbx_strand_id
1 'polypeptide(L)' 'MYDRLRPQPPSVPPSLARWVNLADRDDLVAARPDLTRLFPGADGVLDSGYTVDNGAKPHEATFYLTKREAGAAIAAAMG' A
#
# COMPACT_ATOMS: atom_id res chain seq x y z
N MET A 1 -12.38 -2.41 -12.14
CA MET A 1 -11.78 -2.31 -10.78
C MET A 1 -11.85 -0.89 -10.27
N TYR A 2 -11.52 0.13 -11.09
CA TYR A 2 -11.54 1.53 -10.66
C TYR A 2 -12.89 2.24 -10.78
N ASP A 3 -13.92 1.58 -11.31
CA ASP A 3 -15.23 2.19 -11.63
C ASP A 3 -15.96 2.76 -10.39
N ARG A 4 -15.60 2.24 -9.21
CA ARG A 4 -16.13 2.68 -7.91
C ARG A 4 -15.33 3.82 -7.26
N LEU A 5 -14.12 4.13 -7.76
CA LEU A 5 -13.35 5.26 -7.24
C LEU A 5 -14.03 6.58 -7.63
N ARG A 6 -13.86 7.60 -6.78
CA ARG A 6 -14.30 8.98 -7.00
C ARG A 6 -13.19 9.92 -6.52
N PRO A 7 -12.88 11.01 -7.25
CA PRO A 7 -13.44 11.42 -8.55
C PRO A 7 -13.06 10.47 -9.71
N GLN A 8 -13.66 10.68 -10.89
CA GLN A 8 -13.30 9.99 -12.13
C GLN A 8 -12.80 11.01 -13.16
N PRO A 9 -11.66 10.78 -13.85
CA PRO A 9 -10.75 9.64 -13.67
C PRO A 9 -10.12 9.60 -12.27
N PRO A 10 -9.63 8.45 -11.78
CA PRO A 10 -9.00 8.39 -10.48
C PRO A 10 -7.75 9.25 -10.47
N SER A 11 -7.54 9.99 -9.39
CA SER A 11 -6.35 10.79 -9.17
C SER A 11 -5.83 10.58 -7.76
N VAL A 12 -4.54 10.85 -7.57
CA VAL A 12 -3.98 10.94 -6.23
C VAL A 12 -4.48 12.21 -5.54
N PRO A 13 -4.96 12.15 -4.29
CA PRO A 13 -5.38 13.34 -3.55
C PRO A 13 -4.24 14.38 -3.47
N PRO A 14 -4.47 15.68 -3.76
CA PRO A 14 -3.40 16.68 -3.80
C PRO A 14 -2.63 16.87 -2.48
N SER A 15 -3.26 16.55 -1.36
CA SER A 15 -2.65 16.63 -0.02
C SER A 15 -1.88 15.37 0.39
N LEU A 16 -1.89 14.32 -0.43
CA LEU A 16 -1.18 13.08 -0.12
C LEU A 16 0.30 13.24 -0.40
N ALA A 17 1.09 13.43 0.65
CA ALA A 17 2.55 13.57 0.53
C ALA A 17 3.26 12.23 0.36
N ARG A 18 2.71 11.14 0.91
CA ARG A 18 3.32 9.81 0.90
C ARG A 18 2.28 8.71 1.14
N TRP A 19 2.40 7.60 0.42
CA TRP A 19 1.63 6.37 0.57
C TRP A 19 2.60 5.19 0.56
N VAL A 20 2.59 4.38 1.62
CA VAL A 20 3.36 3.13 1.69
C VAL A 20 2.47 1.93 1.33
N ASN A 21 2.89 1.11 0.37
CA ASN A 21 2.25 -0.17 0.08
C ASN A 21 3.00 -1.32 0.78
N LEU A 22 2.34 -1.97 1.74
CA LEU A 22 2.84 -3.18 2.41
C LEU A 22 2.05 -4.38 1.92
N ALA A 23 2.74 -5.39 1.38
CA ALA A 23 2.12 -6.59 0.87
C ALA A 23 2.91 -7.83 1.31
N ASP A 24 2.24 -8.91 1.66
CA ASP A 24 2.91 -10.20 1.77
C ASP A 24 3.16 -10.75 0.36
N ARG A 25 4.35 -11.29 0.13
CA ARG A 25 4.75 -11.89 -1.15
C ARG A 25 3.88 -13.10 -1.53
N ASP A 26 3.33 -13.79 -0.54
CA ASP A 26 2.51 -14.98 -0.69
C ASP A 26 1.01 -14.65 -0.56
N ASP A 27 0.65 -13.37 -0.48
CA ASP A 27 -0.75 -12.92 -0.56
C ASP A 27 -1.25 -12.94 -2.00
N LEU A 28 -1.77 -14.09 -2.40
CA LEU A 28 -2.39 -14.29 -3.72
C LEU A 28 -3.66 -13.45 -3.95
N VAL A 29 -4.25 -12.86 -2.90
CA VAL A 29 -5.37 -11.91 -3.03
C VAL A 29 -4.84 -10.52 -3.40
N ALA A 30 -3.70 -10.13 -2.85
CA ALA A 30 -2.95 -8.93 -3.22
C ALA A 30 -2.03 -9.20 -4.44
N ALA A 31 -2.64 -9.53 -5.59
CA ALA A 31 -1.93 -10.04 -6.78
C ALA A 31 -0.81 -9.13 -7.38
N ARG A 32 -0.63 -7.88 -6.90
CA ARG A 32 0.41 -6.96 -7.38
C ARG A 32 1.05 -6.14 -6.24
N PRO A 33 2.29 -6.46 -5.84
CA PRO A 33 3.04 -5.68 -4.83
C PRO A 33 3.46 -4.28 -5.30
N ASP A 34 3.65 -4.10 -6.61
CA ASP A 34 3.89 -2.79 -7.21
C ASP A 34 2.59 -2.23 -7.81
N LEU A 35 2.10 -1.14 -7.19
CA LEU A 35 0.86 -0.47 -7.58
C LEU A 35 1.11 0.80 -8.41
N THR A 36 2.36 1.21 -8.65
CA THR A 36 2.67 2.52 -9.28
C THR A 36 1.97 2.71 -10.62
N ARG A 37 1.96 1.68 -11.48
CA ARG A 37 1.29 1.74 -12.80
C ARG A 37 -0.24 1.82 -12.73
N LEU A 38 -0.83 1.56 -11.57
CA LEU A 38 -2.27 1.51 -11.37
C LEU A 38 -2.85 2.85 -10.88
N PHE A 39 -2.01 3.75 -10.39
CA PHE A 39 -2.39 5.07 -9.89
C PHE A 39 -1.62 6.17 -10.63
N PRO A 40 -2.14 6.63 -11.79
CA PRO A 40 -1.52 7.72 -12.54
C PRO A 40 -1.33 8.98 -11.67
N GLY A 41 -0.15 9.59 -11.72
CA GLY A 41 0.21 10.74 -10.88
C GLY A 41 0.65 10.39 -9.46
N ALA A 42 0.84 9.10 -9.15
CA ALA A 42 1.42 8.65 -7.88
C ALA A 42 2.95 8.62 -7.86
N ASP A 43 3.60 8.96 -8.97
CA ASP A 43 5.07 9.03 -9.05
C ASP A 43 5.62 9.98 -7.99
N GLY A 44 6.53 9.48 -7.15
CA GLY A 44 7.13 10.23 -6.06
C GLY A 44 6.31 10.34 -4.78
N VAL A 45 5.06 9.87 -4.76
CA VAL A 45 4.22 9.82 -3.54
C VAL A 45 3.85 8.41 -3.12
N LEU A 46 3.83 7.43 -4.02
CA LEU A 46 3.64 6.02 -3.67
C LEU A 46 4.99 5.31 -3.52
N ASP A 47 5.33 4.94 -2.29
CA ASP A 47 6.40 4.00 -2.01
C ASP A 47 5.84 2.57 -2.10
N SER A 48 6.04 1.93 -3.25
CA SER A 48 5.65 0.54 -3.49
C SER A 48 6.77 -0.46 -3.19
N GLY A 49 6.42 -1.74 -3.08
CA GLY A 49 7.40 -2.83 -3.03
C GLY A 49 7.90 -3.24 -1.63
N TYR A 50 7.32 -2.74 -0.53
CA TYR A 50 7.60 -3.32 0.79
C TYR A 50 6.90 -4.66 0.92
N THR A 51 7.68 -5.73 1.01
CA THR A 51 7.16 -7.05 1.31
C THR A 51 7.32 -7.41 2.77
N VAL A 52 6.31 -8.08 3.32
CA VAL A 52 6.35 -8.68 4.66
C VAL A 52 6.09 -10.18 4.56
N ASP A 53 6.31 -10.90 5.66
CA ASP A 53 5.94 -12.31 5.80
C ASP A 53 4.95 -12.44 6.96
N ASN A 54 3.68 -12.66 6.66
CA ASN A 54 2.58 -12.92 7.60
C ASN A 54 2.39 -14.42 7.87
N GLY A 55 3.28 -15.27 7.34
CA GLY A 55 3.28 -16.72 7.55
C GLY A 55 2.03 -17.38 7.00
N ALA A 56 1.38 -18.21 7.82
CA ALA A 56 0.26 -19.04 7.39
C ALA A 56 -1.01 -18.24 6.99
N LYS A 57 -1.02 -16.92 7.22
CA LYS A 57 -2.17 -16.05 6.96
C LYS A 57 -1.76 -14.79 6.17
N PRO A 58 -1.31 -14.95 4.92
CA PRO A 58 -0.70 -13.87 4.14
C PRO A 58 -1.62 -12.65 3.92
N HIS A 59 -2.93 -12.87 3.89
CA HIS A 59 -3.95 -11.84 3.65
C HIS A 59 -4.69 -11.34 4.91
N GLU A 60 -4.37 -11.84 6.11
CA GLU A 60 -5.08 -11.40 7.32
C GLU A 60 -4.56 -10.02 7.77
N ALA A 61 -5.40 -8.99 7.68
CA ALA A 61 -5.03 -7.60 7.94
C ALA A 61 -4.40 -7.36 9.33
N THR A 62 -4.84 -8.11 10.34
CA THR A 62 -4.31 -8.01 11.73
C THR A 62 -2.83 -8.37 11.80
N PHE A 63 -2.32 -9.25 10.94
CA PHE A 63 -0.92 -9.63 10.92
C PHE A 63 -0.04 -8.48 10.44
N TYR A 64 -0.50 -7.71 9.46
CA TYR A 64 0.18 -6.49 9.00
C TYR A 64 0.35 -5.45 10.11
N LEU A 65 -0.65 -5.29 11.00
CA LEU A 65 -0.59 -4.32 12.10
C LEU A 65 0.51 -4.61 13.12
N THR A 66 1.01 -5.85 13.17
CA THR A 66 2.11 -6.25 14.06
C THR A 66 3.49 -6.11 13.41
N LYS A 67 3.56 -5.77 12.13
CA LYS A 67 4.84 -5.70 11.40
C LYS A 67 5.60 -4.44 11.75
N ARG A 68 6.92 -4.60 11.85
CA ARG A 68 7.84 -3.49 12.11
C ARG A 68 7.73 -2.43 11.01
N GLU A 69 7.54 -2.86 9.76
CA GLU A 69 7.41 -2.02 8.58
C GLU A 69 6.16 -1.12 8.67
N ALA A 70 5.03 -1.66 9.14
CA ALA A 70 3.83 -0.89 9.41
C ALA A 70 4.07 0.16 10.51
N GLY A 71 4.68 -0.26 11.62
CA GLY A 71 5.05 0.66 12.71
C GLY A 71 6.02 1.76 12.27
N ALA A 72 7.02 1.42 11.45
CA ALA A 72 7.99 2.37 10.93
C ALA A 72 7.36 3.39 9.98
N ALA A 73 6.45 2.95 9.11
CA ALA A 73 5.72 3.84 8.21
C ALA A 73 4.86 4.85 9.00
N ILE A 74 4.20 4.40 10.06
CA ILE A 74 3.40 5.26 10.95
C ILE A 74 4.30 6.23 11.73
N ALA A 75 5.39 5.73 12.32
CA ALA A 75 6.32 6.55 13.08
C ALA A 75 6.90 7.69 12.22
N ALA A 76 7.32 7.39 10.99
CA ALA A 76 7.82 8.39 10.05
C ALA A 76 6.77 9.44 9.64
N ALA A 77 5.48 9.12 9.71
CA ALA A 77 4.40 10.09 9.44
C ALA A 77 4.13 11.03 10.64
N MET A 78 4.66 10.70 11.83
CA MET A 78 4.48 11.46 13.05
C MET A 78 5.67 12.39 13.39
N GLY A 79 6.79 12.31 12.67
CA GLY A 79 7.99 13.12 12.92
C GLY A 79 9.11 12.87 11.92
#